data_AF-A0A183GM66-F1
#
_entry.id   AF-A0A183GM66-F1
#
_cell.length_a   1.000
_cell.length_b   1.000
_cell.length_c   1.000
_cell.angle_alpha   90.00
_cell.angle_beta   90.00
_cell.angle_gamma   90.00
#
_symmetry.space_group_name_H-M   'P 1'
#
loop_
_entity.id
_entity.type
_entity.pdbx_description
1 polymer ?
#
loop_
_entity_poly.entity_id
_entity_poly.type
_entity_poly.pdbx_seq_one_letter_code
_entity_poly.pdbx_strand_id
1 'polypeptide(L)'
;MDEQELRLYSTPPEQESRAGANQYEHYEHDIAPRRASSAERRAANAERKRRSREQMSGEEIEARRVADANRKRRSREQMNDAEIGALRAANAERQRRYREQMSDTEIEALRAANAERQRRYREQMNDIETEALRAANAERQRRYREQMKDTEIEALRAARAERQRRSREQMNEGEIETRRAANAERQRRARSNISREESGTRSAVDSEWQRRLRPRLDWAGTASRGSNAGPHCRTVPQNATGLARSLRERPLSNTLGNMDQICSGCEALHFSGEKTAPNSTVYNMCCNLGKVSVNVFENFPGLLQQLYTRTGSESIQLLKHIRNYNNSLTMASTTAQLDSTRGGGPYCFRVHGQIHHRFGALRPLAGNPPQCAQVLIMHTEEAAAELAGRDVNRECDRATFAVLH
;
A
#
# COMPACT_ATOMS: atom_id res chain seq x y z
N MET A 1 41.57 -48.90 -38.50
CA MET A 1 42.37 -50.13 -38.61
C MET A 1 41.74 -51.10 -37.63
N ASP A 2 40.56 -51.66 -37.90
CA ASP A 2 40.20 -52.45 -39.08
C ASP A 2 41.33 -53.37 -39.51
N GLU A 3 41.26 -54.62 -39.07
CA GLU A 3 41.47 -55.79 -39.92
C GLU A 3 40.87 -57.03 -39.25
N GLN A 4 39.83 -57.55 -39.90
CA GLN A 4 39.34 -58.92 -39.79
C GLN A 4 40.37 -59.86 -40.44
N GLU A 5 40.52 -61.07 -39.91
CA GLU A 5 40.33 -62.37 -40.61
C GLU A 5 41.56 -63.24 -40.23
N LEU A 6 41.58 -64.57 -40.12
CA LEU A 6 40.81 -65.62 -40.76
C LEU A 6 41.04 -66.95 -39.99
N ARG A 7 39.96 -67.73 -39.93
CA ARG A 7 39.76 -69.15 -39.62
C ARG A 7 40.99 -70.08 -39.64
N LEU A 8 41.01 -71.07 -38.74
CA LEU A 8 41.25 -72.48 -39.13
C LEU A 8 40.38 -73.45 -38.32
N TYR A 9 39.66 -74.27 -39.07
CA TYR A 9 38.84 -75.41 -38.68
C TYR A 9 39.69 -76.56 -38.11
N SER A 10 39.15 -77.31 -37.14
CA SER A 10 39.32 -78.77 -37.07
C SER A 10 38.21 -79.38 -36.22
N THR A 11 37.32 -80.11 -36.90
CA THR A 11 36.30 -81.02 -36.36
C THR A 11 36.91 -82.40 -36.03
N PRO A 12 36.21 -83.25 -35.25
CA PRO A 12 36.77 -84.22 -34.30
C PRO A 12 36.83 -85.64 -34.86
N PRO A 13 37.33 -86.65 -34.11
CA PRO A 13 36.96 -88.03 -34.37
C PRO A 13 35.91 -88.52 -33.36
N GLU A 14 34.81 -88.99 -33.92
CA GLU A 14 33.87 -89.93 -33.33
C GLU A 14 34.60 -91.25 -32.99
N GLN A 15 34.32 -91.80 -31.82
CA GLN A 15 34.45 -93.24 -31.57
C GLN A 15 33.15 -93.73 -30.94
N GLU A 16 32.37 -94.43 -31.77
CA GLU A 16 31.24 -95.25 -31.37
C GLU A 16 31.69 -96.58 -30.74
N SER A 17 30.71 -97.20 -30.07
CA SER A 17 30.69 -98.51 -29.44
C SER A 17 31.30 -98.52 -28.02
N ARG A 18 30.54 -98.89 -26.98
CA ARG A 18 29.88 -100.18 -26.88
C ARG A 18 28.84 -100.15 -25.75
N ALA A 19 27.63 -100.61 -26.05
CA ALA A 19 26.59 -100.88 -25.06
C ALA A 19 27.09 -101.91 -24.04
N GLY A 20 26.98 -101.57 -22.76
CA GLY A 20 27.25 -102.44 -21.63
C GLY A 20 26.38 -101.98 -20.47
N ALA A 21 25.20 -102.58 -20.38
CA ALA A 21 24.30 -102.42 -19.25
C ALA A 21 25.04 -102.80 -17.96
N ASN A 22 25.19 -101.86 -17.05
CA ASN A 22 25.46 -102.15 -15.65
C ASN A 22 24.52 -101.31 -14.80
N GLN A 23 23.52 -102.00 -14.25
CA GLN A 23 22.73 -101.57 -13.13
C GLN A 23 23.68 -101.32 -11.95
N TYR A 24 23.96 -100.06 -11.66
CA TYR A 24 24.38 -99.64 -10.34
C TYR A 24 23.25 -98.82 -9.78
N GLU A 25 22.56 -99.39 -8.79
CA GLU A 25 21.63 -98.67 -7.92
C GLU A 25 22.39 -97.49 -7.32
N HIS A 26 22.16 -96.31 -7.87
CA HIS A 26 22.62 -95.06 -7.29
C HIS A 26 21.84 -94.88 -6.00
N TYR A 27 22.50 -95.17 -4.88
CA TYR A 27 22.07 -94.70 -3.56
C TYR A 27 21.72 -93.22 -3.69
N GLU A 28 20.47 -92.88 -3.36
CA GLU A 28 20.04 -91.51 -3.15
C GLU A 28 20.92 -90.92 -2.05
N HIS A 29 21.97 -90.21 -2.46
CA HIS A 29 22.65 -89.30 -1.57
C HIS A 29 21.64 -88.22 -1.22
N ASP A 30 21.10 -88.31 -0.01
CA ASP A 30 20.35 -87.26 0.67
C ASP A 30 20.98 -85.90 0.33
N ILE A 31 20.30 -85.15 -0.53
CA ILE A 31 20.70 -83.80 -0.89
C ILE A 31 20.61 -82.99 0.39
N ALA A 32 21.77 -82.73 1.02
CA ALA A 32 21.88 -81.84 2.16
C ALA A 32 21.07 -80.56 1.85
N PRO A 33 20.15 -80.12 2.74
CA PRO A 33 19.22 -79.06 2.40
C PRO A 33 20.00 -77.82 1.98
N ARG A 34 19.71 -77.30 0.78
CA ARG A 34 20.30 -76.06 0.26
C ARG A 34 20.19 -75.02 1.36
N ARG A 35 21.34 -74.57 1.89
CA ARG A 35 21.39 -73.54 2.94
C ARG A 35 20.62 -72.33 2.40
N ALA A 36 19.48 -72.05 3.03
CA ALA A 36 18.60 -70.97 2.61
C ALA A 36 19.41 -69.68 2.41
N SER A 37 19.18 -69.03 1.26
CA SER A 37 19.91 -67.82 0.92
C SER A 37 19.71 -66.76 2.02
N SER A 38 20.63 -65.79 2.13
CA SER A 38 20.47 -64.68 3.08
C SER A 38 19.14 -63.94 2.86
N ALA A 39 18.62 -63.91 1.63
CA ALA A 39 17.32 -63.34 1.30
C ALA A 39 16.16 -64.20 1.84
N GLU A 40 16.19 -65.52 1.63
CA GLU A 40 15.17 -66.46 2.12
C GLU A 40 15.07 -66.47 3.65
N ARG A 41 16.22 -66.47 4.35
CA ARG A 41 16.23 -66.40 5.82
C ARG A 41 15.66 -65.08 6.34
N ARG A 42 15.90 -63.96 5.64
CA ARG A 42 15.30 -62.65 5.97
C ARG A 42 13.80 -62.66 5.72
N ALA A 43 13.34 -63.27 4.62
CA ALA A 43 11.91 -63.41 4.29
C ALA A 43 11.17 -64.29 5.32
N ALA A 44 11.71 -65.46 5.66
CA ALA A 44 11.14 -66.34 6.68
C ALA A 44 11.08 -65.68 8.07
N ASN A 45 12.10 -64.90 8.44
CA ASN A 45 12.11 -64.12 9.67
C ASN A 45 11.07 -62.97 9.66
N ALA A 46 10.89 -62.31 8.51
CA ALA A 46 9.86 -61.28 8.34
C ALA A 46 8.45 -61.88 8.46
N GLU A 47 8.21 -63.03 7.83
CA GLU A 47 6.94 -63.77 7.90
C GLU A 47 6.61 -64.20 9.33
N ARG A 48 7.58 -64.76 10.05
CA ARG A 48 7.42 -65.13 11.46
C ARG A 48 7.05 -63.92 12.32
N LYS A 49 7.71 -62.77 12.10
CA LYS A 49 7.39 -61.52 12.80
C LYS A 49 6.03 -60.96 12.43
N ARG A 50 5.56 -61.17 11.20
CA ARG A 50 4.22 -60.75 10.76
C ARG A 50 3.14 -61.58 11.47
N ARG A 51 3.24 -62.91 11.41
CA ARG A 51 2.31 -63.83 12.10
C ARG A 51 2.26 -63.60 13.61
N SER A 52 3.42 -63.40 14.23
CA SER A 52 3.48 -63.04 15.65
C SER A 52 2.79 -61.71 15.93
N ARG A 53 2.88 -60.69 15.07
CA ARG A 53 2.18 -59.40 15.24
C ARG A 53 0.67 -59.50 15.04
N GLU A 54 0.22 -60.36 14.13
CA GLU A 54 -1.20 -60.61 13.87
C GLU A 54 -1.89 -61.31 15.06
N GLN A 55 -1.14 -62.07 15.85
CA GLN A 55 -1.65 -62.79 17.03
C GLN A 55 -1.50 -62.03 18.36
N MET A 56 -0.90 -60.84 18.36
CA MET A 56 -0.71 -60.05 19.60
C MET A 56 -2.01 -59.44 20.10
N SER A 57 -2.18 -59.42 21.43
CA SER A 57 -3.29 -58.71 22.07
C SER A 57 -3.12 -57.18 21.98
N GLY A 58 -4.20 -56.43 22.21
CA GLY A 58 -4.14 -54.96 22.24
C GLY A 58 -3.15 -54.41 23.27
N GLU A 59 -3.06 -55.06 24.44
CA GLU A 59 -2.12 -54.70 25.52
C GLU A 59 -0.66 -54.98 25.13
N GLU A 60 -0.40 -56.11 24.47
CA GLU A 60 0.94 -56.45 23.97
C GLU A 60 1.39 -55.51 22.85
N ILE A 61 0.46 -55.12 21.96
CA ILE A 61 0.71 -54.11 20.92
C ILE A 61 1.09 -52.77 21.58
N GLU A 62 0.37 -52.35 22.62
CA GLU A 62 0.62 -51.08 23.28
C GLU A 62 1.93 -51.09 24.10
N ALA A 63 2.19 -52.14 24.87
CA ALA A 63 3.45 -52.32 25.59
C ALA A 63 4.65 -52.27 24.64
N ARG A 64 4.52 -52.89 23.45
CA ARG A 64 5.55 -52.85 22.41
C ARG A 64 5.71 -51.45 21.79
N ARG A 65 4.63 -50.70 21.57
CA ARG A 65 4.69 -49.30 21.10
C ARG A 65 5.40 -48.40 22.11
N VAL A 66 5.09 -48.55 23.40
CA VAL A 66 5.75 -47.83 24.50
C VAL A 66 7.25 -48.18 24.56
N ALA A 67 7.60 -49.47 24.46
CA ALA A 67 8.99 -49.89 24.44
C ALA A 67 9.78 -49.33 23.23
N ASP A 68 9.17 -49.30 22.04
CA ASP A 68 9.77 -48.71 20.84
C ASP A 68 9.90 -47.17 20.94
N ALA A 69 8.89 -46.50 21.50
CA ALA A 69 8.93 -45.06 21.76
C ALA A 69 10.05 -44.71 22.75
N ASN A 70 10.21 -45.48 23.84
CA ASN A 70 11.27 -45.30 24.82
C ASN A 70 12.66 -45.54 24.23
N ARG A 71 12.81 -46.57 23.38
CA ARG A 71 14.08 -46.83 22.67
C ARG A 71 14.44 -45.66 21.75
N LYS A 72 13.49 -45.16 20.98
CA LYS A 72 13.68 -44.00 20.09
C LYS A 72 13.99 -42.73 20.88
N ARG A 73 13.34 -42.52 22.03
CA ARG A 73 13.62 -41.40 22.93
C ARG A 73 15.06 -41.44 23.43
N ARG A 74 15.50 -42.56 24.00
CA ARG A 74 16.89 -42.72 24.49
C ARG A 74 17.92 -42.53 23.38
N SER A 75 17.65 -43.06 22.19
CA SER A 75 18.51 -42.84 21.02
C SER A 75 18.58 -41.37 20.64
N ARG A 76 17.47 -40.62 20.71
CA ARG A 76 17.46 -39.17 20.41
C ARG A 76 18.19 -38.34 21.46
N GLU A 77 18.14 -38.73 22.73
CA GLU A 77 18.84 -38.06 23.83
C GLU A 77 20.37 -38.22 23.73
N GLN A 78 20.85 -39.27 23.04
CA GLN A 78 22.27 -39.56 22.86
C GLN A 78 22.85 -39.02 21.53
N MET A 79 22.01 -38.43 20.66
CA MET A 79 22.45 -37.93 19.36
C MET A 79 23.15 -36.57 19.48
N ASN A 80 24.19 -36.38 18.68
CA ASN A 80 24.86 -35.08 18.55
C ASN A 80 24.11 -34.14 17.58
N ASP A 81 24.48 -32.85 17.57
CA ASP A 81 23.81 -31.84 16.73
C ASP A 81 23.88 -32.14 15.22
N ALA A 82 24.96 -32.77 14.75
CA ALA A 82 25.12 -33.15 13.35
C ALA A 82 24.17 -34.30 12.96
N GLU A 83 24.02 -35.31 13.83
CA GLU A 83 23.08 -36.41 13.67
C GLU A 83 21.62 -35.94 13.75
N ILE A 84 21.31 -35.02 14.68
CA ILE A 84 20.01 -34.35 14.77
C ILE A 84 19.73 -33.57 13.47
N GLY A 85 20.74 -32.84 12.96
CA GLY A 85 20.67 -32.13 11.69
C GLY A 85 20.38 -33.05 10.50
N ALA A 86 21.13 -34.14 10.37
CA ALA A 86 20.95 -35.14 9.30
C ALA A 86 19.57 -35.81 9.37
N LEU A 87 19.08 -36.15 10.56
CA LEU A 87 17.73 -36.71 10.74
C LEU A 87 16.63 -35.71 10.36
N ARG A 88 16.78 -34.43 10.71
CA ARG A 88 15.84 -33.37 10.32
C ARG A 88 15.85 -33.18 8.80
N ALA A 89 17.02 -33.18 8.17
CA ALA A 89 17.16 -33.06 6.71
C ALA A 89 16.50 -34.25 5.98
N ALA A 90 16.80 -35.48 6.40
CA ALA A 90 16.19 -36.68 5.82
C ALA A 90 14.67 -36.72 6.02
N ASN A 91 14.15 -36.21 7.14
CA ASN A 91 12.71 -36.10 7.36
C ASN A 91 12.08 -35.01 6.47
N ALA A 92 12.73 -33.86 6.34
CA ALA A 92 12.27 -32.78 5.45
C ALA A 92 12.21 -33.25 4.00
N GLU A 93 13.20 -34.03 3.55
CA GLU A 93 13.22 -34.61 2.20
C GLU A 93 12.09 -35.62 1.99
N ARG A 94 11.86 -36.53 2.95
CA ARG A 94 10.70 -37.45 2.89
C ARG A 94 9.37 -36.68 2.80
N GLN A 95 9.20 -35.63 3.59
CA GLN A 95 8.00 -34.79 3.54
C GLN A 95 7.88 -34.03 2.22
N ARG A 96 8.98 -33.57 1.64
CA ARG A 96 9.01 -32.92 0.32
C ARG A 96 8.53 -33.90 -0.76
N ARG A 97 9.11 -35.11 -0.82
CA ARG A 97 8.71 -36.14 -1.78
C ARG A 97 7.24 -36.54 -1.63
N TYR A 98 6.76 -36.65 -0.38
CA TYR A 98 5.34 -36.91 -0.11
C TYR A 98 4.45 -35.77 -0.64
N ARG A 99 4.81 -34.51 -0.39
CA ARG A 99 4.07 -33.34 -0.88
C ARG A 99 4.07 -33.22 -2.41
N GLU A 100 5.15 -33.62 -3.07
CA GLU A 100 5.24 -33.63 -4.54
C GLU A 100 4.33 -34.68 -5.19
N GLN A 101 4.01 -35.76 -4.47
CA GLN A 101 3.16 -36.85 -4.95
C GLN A 101 1.69 -36.68 -4.55
N MET A 102 1.35 -35.67 -3.75
CA MET A 102 -0.02 -35.47 -3.29
C MET A 102 -0.91 -34.87 -4.37
N SER A 103 -2.17 -35.29 -4.37
CA SER A 103 -3.19 -34.69 -5.23
C SER A 103 -3.65 -33.32 -4.69
N ASP A 104 -4.25 -32.50 -5.56
CA ASP A 104 -4.78 -31.20 -5.17
C ASP A 104 -5.85 -31.31 -4.07
N THR A 105 -6.69 -32.35 -4.10
CA THR A 105 -7.74 -32.58 -3.09
C THR A 105 -7.16 -32.93 -1.73
N GLU A 106 -6.06 -33.71 -1.69
CA GLU A 106 -5.33 -34.02 -0.46
C GLU A 106 -4.64 -32.75 0.09
N ILE A 107 -4.07 -31.92 -0.78
CA ILE A 107 -3.46 -30.64 -0.40
C ILE A 107 -4.50 -29.71 0.21
N GLU A 108 -5.69 -29.62 -0.39
CA GLU A 108 -6.80 -28.82 0.12
C GLU A 108 -7.30 -29.34 1.48
N ALA A 109 -7.49 -30.64 1.62
CA ALA A 109 -7.88 -31.26 2.89
C ALA A 109 -6.86 -30.98 4.01
N LEU A 110 -5.55 -31.09 3.72
CA LEU A 110 -4.50 -30.74 4.68
C LEU A 110 -4.52 -29.26 5.06
N ARG A 111 -4.74 -28.36 4.10
CA ARG A 111 -4.85 -26.91 4.35
C ARG A 111 -6.07 -26.60 5.22
N ALA A 112 -7.21 -27.22 4.94
CA ALA A 112 -8.43 -27.07 5.73
C ALA A 112 -8.24 -27.56 7.17
N ALA A 113 -7.69 -28.76 7.36
CA ALA A 113 -7.39 -29.29 8.69
C ALA A 113 -6.39 -28.42 9.46
N ASN A 114 -5.41 -27.83 8.78
CA ASN A 114 -4.47 -26.91 9.42
C ASN A 114 -5.12 -25.58 9.81
N ALA A 115 -5.97 -25.02 8.95
CA ALA A 115 -6.73 -23.82 9.25
C ALA A 115 -7.66 -24.04 10.45
N GLU A 116 -8.30 -25.20 10.54
CA GLU A 116 -9.16 -25.56 11.68
C GLU A 116 -8.37 -25.68 12.98
N ARG A 117 -7.21 -26.36 12.97
CA ARG A 117 -6.32 -26.41 14.15
C ARG A 117 -5.91 -25.02 14.61
N GLN A 118 -5.54 -24.13 13.69
CA GLN A 118 -5.19 -22.74 14.02
C GLN A 118 -6.38 -21.95 14.56
N ARG A 119 -7.58 -22.19 14.04
CA ARG A 119 -8.83 -21.58 14.54
C ARG A 119 -9.09 -22.01 15.98
N ARG A 120 -9.07 -23.31 16.26
CA ARG A 120 -9.25 -23.86 17.61
C ARG A 120 -8.21 -23.33 18.59
N TYR A 121 -6.95 -23.25 18.16
CA TYR A 121 -5.89 -22.64 18.98
C TYR A 121 -6.21 -21.17 19.31
N ARG A 122 -6.58 -20.36 18.31
CA ARG A 122 -6.93 -18.94 18.53
C ARG A 122 -8.17 -18.73 19.40
N GLU A 123 -9.13 -19.66 19.37
CA GLU A 123 -10.32 -19.61 20.22
C GLU A 123 -10.01 -19.89 21.69
N GLN A 124 -8.96 -20.66 21.97
CA GLN A 124 -8.53 -20.99 23.34
C GLN A 124 -7.50 -19.99 23.90
N MET A 125 -7.07 -19.00 23.11
CA MET A 125 -6.05 -18.05 23.49
C MET A 125 -6.63 -16.94 24.37
N ASN A 126 -5.90 -16.61 25.43
CA ASN A 126 -6.24 -15.48 26.28
C ASN A 126 -5.79 -14.15 25.65
N ASP A 127 -6.28 -13.03 26.18
CA ASP A 127 -5.98 -11.69 25.64
C ASP A 127 -4.47 -11.38 25.65
N ILE A 128 -3.78 -11.74 26.74
CA ILE A 128 -2.31 -11.57 26.88
C ILE A 128 -1.56 -12.30 25.76
N GLU A 129 -1.95 -13.54 25.47
CA GLU A 129 -1.29 -14.36 24.45
C GLU A 129 -1.60 -13.83 23.04
N THR A 130 -2.82 -13.32 22.85
CA THR A 130 -3.25 -12.68 21.60
C THR A 130 -2.46 -11.40 21.34
N GLU A 131 -2.26 -10.58 22.37
CA GLU A 131 -1.44 -9.36 22.29
C GLU A 131 0.03 -9.68 22.04
N ALA A 132 0.60 -10.67 22.73
CA ALA A 132 1.97 -11.13 22.50
C ALA A 132 2.18 -11.60 21.06
N LEU A 133 1.21 -12.34 20.49
CA LEU A 133 1.27 -12.79 19.10
C LEU A 133 1.17 -11.63 18.10
N ARG A 134 0.34 -10.62 18.39
CA ARG A 134 0.26 -9.38 17.59
C ARG A 134 1.57 -8.59 17.64
N ALA A 135 2.15 -8.44 18.83
CA ALA A 135 3.42 -7.74 19.04
C ALA A 135 4.57 -8.45 18.28
N ALA A 136 4.69 -9.77 18.41
CA ALA A 136 5.70 -10.54 17.70
C ALA A 136 5.53 -10.47 16.16
N ASN A 137 4.29 -10.44 15.66
CA ASN A 137 4.02 -10.23 14.24
C ASN A 137 4.40 -8.81 13.78
N ALA A 138 4.08 -7.79 14.56
CA ALA A 138 4.44 -6.41 14.27
C ALA A 138 5.97 -6.22 14.25
N GLU A 139 6.68 -6.84 15.20
CA GLU A 139 8.13 -6.79 15.26
C GLU A 139 8.78 -7.50 14.06
N ARG A 140 8.30 -8.69 13.68
CA ARG A 140 8.76 -9.37 12.45
C ARG A 140 8.58 -8.49 11.22
N GLN A 141 7.43 -7.84 11.07
CA GLN A 141 7.19 -6.93 9.95
C GLN A 141 8.07 -5.68 10.00
N ARG A 142 8.36 -5.15 11.20
CA ARG A 142 9.27 -4.02 11.40
C ARG A 142 10.69 -4.38 10.97
N ARG A 143 11.22 -5.50 11.49
CA ARG A 143 12.56 -6.00 11.12
C ARG A 143 12.68 -6.25 9.62
N TYR A 144 11.64 -6.83 9.01
CA TYR A 144 11.58 -6.99 7.56
C TYR A 144 11.67 -5.62 6.84
N ARG A 145 10.85 -4.64 7.23
CA ARG A 145 10.87 -3.30 6.62
C ARG A 145 12.19 -2.55 6.82
N GLU A 146 12.86 -2.74 7.95
CA GLU A 146 14.16 -2.11 8.23
C GLU A 146 15.29 -2.70 7.38
N GLN A 147 15.19 -3.96 6.99
CA GLN A 147 16.18 -4.62 6.12
C GLN A 147 15.91 -4.41 4.63
N MET A 148 14.75 -3.88 4.27
CA MET A 148 14.34 -3.68 2.88
C MET A 148 14.97 -2.42 2.30
N LYS A 149 15.44 -2.52 1.06
CA LYS A 149 15.97 -1.36 0.33
C LYS A 149 14.81 -0.48 -0.16
N ASP A 150 15.06 0.82 -0.29
CA ASP A 150 14.03 1.77 -0.73
C ASP A 150 13.40 1.39 -2.08
N THR A 151 14.20 0.84 -3.01
CA THR A 151 13.73 0.35 -4.32
C THR A 151 12.74 -0.80 -4.19
N GLU A 152 12.92 -1.69 -3.21
CA GLU A 152 12.01 -2.80 -2.96
C GLU A 152 10.72 -2.32 -2.29
N ILE A 153 10.82 -1.31 -1.41
CA ILE A 153 9.66 -0.64 -0.81
C ILE A 153 8.82 0.04 -1.90
N GLU A 154 9.45 0.74 -2.84
CA GLU A 154 8.78 1.36 -3.99
C GLU A 154 8.14 0.33 -4.90
N ALA A 155 8.83 -0.75 -5.24
CA ALA A 155 8.27 -1.85 -6.03
C ALA A 155 7.06 -2.49 -5.36
N LEU A 156 7.09 -2.69 -4.03
CA LEU A 156 5.95 -3.20 -3.26
C LEU A 156 4.76 -2.22 -3.25
N ARG A 157 5.04 -0.91 -3.12
CA ARG A 157 4.00 0.14 -3.21
C ARG A 157 3.37 0.16 -4.60
N ALA A 158 4.18 0.10 -5.66
CA ALA A 158 3.72 0.02 -7.04
C ALA A 158 2.87 -1.23 -7.30
N ALA A 159 3.33 -2.41 -6.87
CA ALA A 159 2.58 -3.66 -7.00
C ALA A 159 1.25 -3.63 -6.23
N ARG A 160 1.21 -3.02 -5.04
CA ARG A 160 -0.03 -2.83 -4.28
C ARG A 160 -0.98 -1.86 -4.98
N ALA A 161 -0.47 -0.76 -5.54
CA ALA A 161 -1.25 0.19 -6.30
C ALA A 161 -1.86 -0.45 -7.55
N GLU A 162 -1.08 -1.26 -8.28
CA GLU A 162 -1.54 -2.00 -9.46
C GLU A 162 -2.60 -3.05 -9.11
N ARG A 163 -2.44 -3.81 -8.01
CA ARG A 163 -3.51 -4.72 -7.53
C ARG A 163 -4.80 -3.98 -7.20
N GLN A 164 -4.69 -2.81 -6.55
CA GLN A 164 -5.86 -1.99 -6.24
C GLN A 164 -6.51 -1.41 -7.50
N ARG A 165 -5.70 -1.06 -8.51
CA ARG A 165 -6.17 -0.60 -9.81
C ARG A 165 -6.98 -1.69 -10.52
N ARG A 166 -6.40 -2.89 -10.69
CA ARG A 166 -7.10 -4.03 -11.32
C ARG A 166 -8.39 -4.39 -10.59
N SER A 167 -8.37 -4.36 -9.26
CA SER A 167 -9.58 -4.57 -8.47
C SER A 167 -10.63 -3.48 -8.70
N ARG A 168 -10.23 -2.22 -8.88
CA ARG A 168 -11.16 -1.11 -9.18
C ARG A 168 -11.71 -1.16 -10.60
N GLU A 169 -10.91 -1.59 -11.56
CA GLU A 169 -11.31 -1.75 -12.96
C GLU A 169 -12.34 -2.87 -13.16
N GLN A 170 -12.30 -3.90 -12.30
CA GLN A 170 -13.25 -5.02 -12.34
C GLN A 170 -14.52 -4.81 -11.51
N MET A 171 -14.63 -3.69 -10.76
CA MET A 171 -15.82 -3.44 -9.92
C MET A 171 -17.01 -2.97 -10.75
N ASN A 172 -18.19 -3.49 -10.44
CA ASN A 172 -19.46 -2.99 -10.97
C ASN A 172 -20.00 -1.81 -10.12
N GLU A 173 -20.99 -1.07 -10.64
CA GLU A 173 -21.55 0.12 -9.99
C GLU A 173 -22.16 -0.20 -8.60
N GLY A 174 -22.80 -1.36 -8.45
CA GLY A 174 -23.37 -1.80 -7.16
C GLY A 174 -22.31 -2.10 -6.09
N GLU A 175 -21.16 -2.65 -6.49
CA GLU A 175 -19.99 -2.85 -5.60
C GLU A 175 -19.37 -1.52 -5.17
N ILE A 176 -19.39 -0.52 -6.06
CA ILE A 176 -18.91 0.83 -5.74
C ILE A 176 -19.83 1.49 -4.70
N GLU A 177 -21.16 1.40 -4.89
CA GLU A 177 -22.14 1.94 -3.94
C GLU A 177 -22.08 1.27 -2.58
N THR A 178 -22.02 -0.06 -2.53
CA THR A 178 -21.88 -0.82 -1.27
C THR A 178 -20.59 -0.44 -0.54
N ARG A 179 -19.47 -0.24 -1.25
CA ARG A 179 -18.22 0.23 -0.63
C ARG A 179 -18.32 1.66 -0.12
N ARG A 180 -19.00 2.56 -0.84
CA ARG A 180 -19.25 3.94 -0.39
C ARG A 180 -20.12 3.97 0.86
N ALA A 181 -21.22 3.20 0.86
CA ALA A 181 -22.11 3.05 2.01
C ALA A 181 -21.38 2.46 3.22
N ALA A 182 -20.58 1.40 3.03
CA ALA A 182 -19.77 0.81 4.09
C ALA A 182 -18.71 1.78 4.64
N ASN A 183 -18.14 2.65 3.79
CA ASN A 183 -17.18 3.67 4.23
C ASN A 183 -17.86 4.79 5.03
N ALA A 184 -19.01 5.27 4.56
CA ALA A 184 -19.83 6.23 5.30
C ALA A 184 -20.25 5.68 6.66
N GLU A 185 -20.65 4.40 6.72
CA GLU A 185 -21.01 3.72 7.96
C GLU A 185 -19.82 3.59 8.92
N ARG A 186 -18.63 3.21 8.43
CA ARG A 186 -17.41 3.20 9.25
C ARG A 186 -17.10 4.58 9.83
N GLN A 187 -17.25 5.64 9.04
CA GLN A 187 -17.04 7.01 9.53
C GLN A 187 -18.10 7.43 10.56
N ARG A 188 -19.36 7.05 10.37
CA ARG A 188 -20.42 7.27 11.36
C ARG A 188 -20.11 6.58 12.69
N ARG A 189 -19.76 5.30 12.66
CA ARG A 189 -19.37 4.54 13.86
C ARG A 189 -18.12 5.10 14.54
N ALA A 190 -17.13 5.51 13.75
CA ALA A 190 -15.94 6.16 14.29
C ALA A 190 -16.28 7.48 15.00
N ARG A 191 -17.25 8.26 14.48
CA ARG A 191 -17.72 9.49 15.12
C ARG A 191 -18.58 9.24 16.35
N SER A 192 -19.40 8.19 16.35
CA SER A 192 -20.24 7.84 17.52
C SER A 192 -19.44 7.29 18.69
N ASN A 193 -18.32 6.61 18.40
CA ASN A 193 -17.48 5.98 19.42
C ASN A 193 -16.43 6.94 20.02
N ILE A 194 -16.32 8.17 19.51
CA ILE A 194 -15.42 9.19 20.06
C ILE A 194 -16.07 9.81 21.29
N SER A 195 -15.34 9.80 22.41
CA SER A 195 -15.79 10.47 23.64
C SER A 195 -15.93 11.98 23.45
N ARG A 196 -16.77 12.63 24.27
CA ARG A 196 -16.92 14.10 24.29
C ARG A 196 -15.59 14.80 24.59
N GLU A 197 -14.73 14.16 25.39
CA GLU A 197 -13.37 14.62 25.71
C GLU A 197 -12.42 14.47 24.52
N GLU A 198 -12.47 13.35 23.79
CA GLU A 198 -11.68 13.12 22.57
C GLU A 198 -12.12 14.03 21.41
N SER A 199 -13.42 14.31 21.29
CA SER A 199 -13.94 15.32 20.36
C SER A 199 -13.44 16.72 20.74
N GLY A 200 -13.43 17.04 22.03
CA GLY A 200 -12.93 18.31 22.56
C GLY A 200 -11.44 18.50 22.29
N THR A 201 -10.61 17.49 22.53
CA THR A 201 -9.16 17.53 22.24
C THR A 201 -8.87 17.63 20.75
N ARG A 202 -9.58 16.88 19.89
CA ARG A 202 -9.45 17.01 18.44
C ARG A 202 -9.86 18.40 17.95
N SER A 203 -10.96 18.94 18.47
CA SER A 203 -11.40 20.30 18.15
C SER A 203 -10.42 21.36 18.65
N ALA A 204 -9.81 21.15 19.82
CA ALA A 204 -8.78 22.04 20.37
C ALA A 204 -7.49 22.00 19.54
N VAL A 205 -7.05 20.82 19.10
CA VAL A 205 -5.90 20.65 18.20
C VAL A 205 -6.18 21.27 16.84
N ASP A 206 -7.37 21.06 16.27
CA ASP A 206 -7.76 21.69 15.01
C ASP A 206 -7.85 23.22 15.16
N SER A 207 -8.40 23.71 16.27
CA SER A 207 -8.42 25.14 16.61
C SER A 207 -7.02 25.72 16.85
N GLU A 208 -6.09 24.95 17.40
CA GLU A 208 -4.69 25.35 17.56
C GLU A 208 -3.95 25.35 16.22
N TRP A 209 -4.20 24.36 15.37
CA TRP A 209 -3.66 24.29 14.02
C TRP A 209 -4.16 25.48 13.18
N GLN A 210 -5.45 25.79 13.26
CA GLN A 210 -6.05 26.99 12.67
C GLN A 210 -5.49 28.29 13.26
N ARG A 211 -5.15 28.33 14.56
CA ARG A 211 -4.48 29.50 15.20
C ARG A 211 -3.05 29.66 14.72
N ARG A 212 -2.28 28.58 14.56
CA ARG A 212 -0.90 28.61 14.05
C ARG A 212 -0.83 29.08 12.59
N LEU A 213 -1.88 28.82 11.82
CA LEU A 213 -1.99 29.26 10.43
C LEU A 213 -2.49 30.70 10.25
N ARG A 214 -2.98 31.36 11.30
CA ARG A 214 -3.33 32.79 11.26
C ARG A 214 -2.14 33.63 11.76
N PRO A 215 -1.58 34.55 10.96
CA PRO A 215 -0.77 35.63 11.50
C PRO A 215 -1.61 36.45 12.50
N ARG A 216 -0.98 36.89 13.60
CA ARG A 216 -1.60 37.65 14.72
C ARG A 216 -2.44 38.82 14.20
N LEU A 217 -3.77 38.69 14.25
CA LEU A 217 -4.70 39.83 14.23
C LEU A 217 -4.84 40.34 15.67
N ASP A 218 -4.74 41.66 15.82
CA ASP A 218 -4.70 42.36 17.11
C ASP A 218 -5.77 41.92 18.12
N TRP A 219 -5.32 41.82 19.38
CA TRP A 219 -6.09 41.50 20.58
C TRP A 219 -7.38 42.31 20.75
N ALA A 220 -7.44 43.52 20.18
CA ALA A 220 -8.61 44.41 20.23
C ALA A 220 -9.85 43.87 19.48
N GLY A 221 -9.68 43.02 18.46
CA GLY A 221 -10.81 42.43 17.72
C GLY A 221 -11.50 41.27 18.43
N THR A 222 -10.83 40.63 19.39
CA THR A 222 -11.33 39.46 20.12
C THR A 222 -12.33 39.85 21.21
N ALA A 223 -12.14 41.02 21.86
CA ALA A 223 -13.03 41.49 22.92
C ALA A 223 -14.45 41.80 22.41
N SER A 224 -14.58 42.31 21.19
CA SER A 224 -15.90 42.68 20.64
C SER A 224 -16.72 41.49 20.12
N ARG A 225 -16.11 40.30 19.97
CA ARG A 225 -16.80 39.09 19.49
C ARG A 225 -17.42 38.25 20.61
N GLY A 226 -16.98 38.43 21.86
CA GLY A 226 -17.56 37.73 23.02
C GLY A 226 -18.98 38.19 23.37
N SER A 227 -19.35 39.43 23.03
CA SER A 227 -20.64 40.03 23.42
C SER A 227 -21.83 39.60 22.54
N ASN A 228 -21.59 38.97 21.39
CA ASN A 228 -22.65 38.53 20.47
C ASN A 228 -23.05 37.05 20.63
N ALA A 229 -22.52 36.35 21.64
CA ALA A 229 -22.87 34.95 21.93
C ALA A 229 -24.10 34.83 22.88
N GLY A 230 -25.13 35.66 22.66
CA GLY A 230 -26.42 35.55 23.32
C GLY A 230 -27.47 34.92 22.40
N PRO A 231 -28.56 34.31 22.93
CA PRO A 231 -29.61 33.72 22.11
C PRO A 231 -30.26 34.80 21.22
N HIS A 232 -30.08 34.69 19.91
CA HIS A 232 -30.61 35.65 18.96
C HIS A 232 -32.14 35.57 18.87
N CYS A 233 -32.83 36.50 19.54
CA CYS A 233 -34.20 36.85 19.16
C CYS A 233 -34.12 37.82 17.96
N ARG A 234 -34.61 37.39 16.79
CA ARG A 234 -34.57 38.18 15.55
C ARG A 234 -35.72 39.17 15.52
N THR A 235 -35.44 40.43 15.83
CA THR A 235 -36.22 41.56 15.33
C THR A 235 -35.29 42.49 14.57
N VAL A 236 -35.29 42.37 13.24
CA VAL A 236 -34.57 43.29 12.35
C VAL A 236 -35.51 44.47 12.07
N PRO A 237 -35.12 45.73 12.35
CA PRO A 237 -35.97 46.89 12.05
C PRO A 237 -36.19 47.04 10.54
N GLN A 238 -37.40 47.48 10.15
CA GLN A 238 -37.86 47.57 8.76
C GLN A 238 -37.03 48.52 7.86
N ASN A 239 -36.15 49.34 8.43
CA ASN A 239 -35.36 50.35 7.70
C ASN A 239 -33.86 50.04 7.61
N ALA A 240 -33.43 48.79 7.89
CA ALA A 240 -32.03 48.40 7.75
C ALA A 240 -31.68 48.15 6.28
N THR A 241 -30.81 48.99 5.69
CA THR A 241 -30.28 48.84 4.31
C THR A 241 -29.36 47.62 4.12
N GLY A 242 -29.29 46.70 5.09
CA GLY A 242 -28.46 45.51 5.02
C GLY A 242 -26.95 45.75 5.04
N LEU A 243 -26.51 47.01 5.18
CA LEU A 243 -25.09 47.35 5.36
C LEU A 243 -24.71 47.16 6.83
N ALA A 244 -23.70 46.34 7.08
CA ALA A 244 -23.22 46.00 8.41
C ALA A 244 -22.57 47.18 9.18
N ARG A 245 -22.51 48.39 8.59
CA ARG A 245 -21.90 49.58 9.21
C ARG A 245 -22.47 50.88 8.62
N SER A 246 -22.51 51.93 9.44
CA SER A 246 -22.93 53.29 9.02
C SER A 246 -21.97 53.87 7.98
N LEU A 247 -22.50 54.40 6.87
CA LEU A 247 -21.73 55.09 5.81
C LEU A 247 -20.93 56.31 6.32
N ARG A 248 -21.28 56.84 7.50
CA ARG A 248 -20.57 57.98 8.13
C ARG A 248 -19.36 57.54 8.96
N GLU A 249 -19.31 56.28 9.38
CA GLU A 249 -18.17 55.72 10.11
C GLU A 249 -17.17 55.12 9.13
N ARG A 250 -16.26 55.95 8.63
CA ARG A 250 -15.09 55.42 7.93
C ARG A 250 -14.25 54.64 8.93
N PRO A 251 -14.00 53.33 8.71
CA PRO A 251 -13.02 52.63 9.52
C PRO A 251 -11.68 53.36 9.42
N LEU A 252 -11.01 53.54 10.55
CA LEU A 252 -9.63 54.02 10.57
C LEU A 252 -8.82 53.11 9.63
N SER A 253 -8.03 53.74 8.75
CA SER A 253 -7.18 53.01 7.81
C SER A 253 -6.19 52.17 8.61
N ASN A 254 -6.33 50.85 8.57
CA ASN A 254 -5.36 49.94 9.15
C ASN A 254 -4.27 49.67 8.12
N THR A 255 -3.16 50.39 8.22
CA THR A 255 -2.01 50.23 7.35
C THR A 255 -0.82 49.74 8.16
N LEU A 256 -0.14 48.70 7.68
CA LEU A 256 1.07 48.15 8.29
C LEU A 256 2.34 48.98 8.00
N GLY A 257 2.17 50.17 7.41
CA GLY A 257 3.26 51.01 6.91
C GLY A 257 3.81 50.54 5.56
N ASN A 258 5.03 50.97 5.23
CA ASN A 258 5.73 50.56 4.03
C ASN A 258 6.39 49.18 4.23
N MET A 259 6.48 48.40 3.16
CA MET A 259 7.21 47.11 3.13
C MET A 259 8.66 47.38 2.71
N ASP A 260 9.44 48.00 3.59
CA ASP A 260 10.79 48.51 3.31
C ASP A 260 11.89 47.87 4.18
N GLN A 261 11.52 46.95 5.08
CA GLN A 261 12.48 46.29 5.96
C GLN A 261 13.10 45.10 5.24
N ILE A 262 14.38 45.22 4.88
CA ILE A 262 15.10 44.17 4.17
C ILE A 262 15.57 43.11 5.17
N CYS A 263 15.26 41.84 4.90
CA CYS A 263 15.82 40.74 5.67
C CYS A 263 17.29 40.51 5.31
N SER A 264 18.18 40.51 6.29
CA SER A 264 19.63 40.27 6.09
C SER A 264 19.96 38.85 5.63
N GLY A 265 19.04 37.88 5.75
CA GLY A 265 19.28 36.50 5.34
C GLY A 265 18.75 36.12 3.95
N CYS A 266 17.66 36.73 3.50
CA CYS A 266 16.98 36.40 2.23
C CYS A 266 16.75 37.61 1.32
N GLU A 267 17.11 38.83 1.76
CA GLU A 267 16.87 40.11 1.09
C GLU A 267 15.39 40.45 0.79
N ALA A 268 14.46 39.62 1.27
CA ALA A 268 13.03 39.89 1.15
C ALA A 268 12.62 41.15 1.92
N LEU A 269 11.66 41.89 1.34
CA LEU A 269 11.06 43.07 1.96
C LEU A 269 9.94 42.68 2.93
N HIS A 270 9.93 43.30 4.10
CA HIS A 270 8.99 43.06 5.19
C HIS A 270 8.41 44.36 5.74
N PHE A 271 7.28 44.25 6.43
CA PHE A 271 6.76 45.35 7.26
C PHE A 271 7.49 45.40 8.61
N SER A 272 7.57 46.58 9.22
CA SER A 272 8.19 46.76 10.54
C SER A 272 7.53 45.92 11.63
N GLY A 273 6.20 45.73 11.57
CA GLY A 273 5.43 44.93 12.52
C GLY A 273 5.65 43.41 12.42
N GLU A 274 6.30 42.92 11.36
CA GLU A 274 6.58 41.48 11.19
C GLU A 274 7.85 41.03 11.92
N LYS A 275 8.62 41.99 12.47
CA LYS A 275 9.83 41.69 13.22
C LYS A 275 9.52 40.87 14.47
N THR A 276 10.20 39.75 14.64
CA THR A 276 10.07 38.91 15.85
C THR A 276 10.61 39.60 17.09
N ALA A 277 11.61 40.46 16.93
CA ALA A 277 12.15 41.33 17.96
C ALA A 277 12.49 42.71 17.35
N PRO A 278 12.44 43.82 18.12
CA PRO A 278 12.63 45.18 17.60
C PRO A 278 13.91 45.37 16.78
N ASN A 279 14.98 44.68 17.15
CA ASN A 279 16.31 44.77 16.54
C ASN A 279 16.63 43.61 15.59
N SER A 280 15.67 42.72 15.30
CA SER A 280 15.91 41.60 14.41
C SER A 280 15.94 42.06 12.96
N THR A 281 17.01 41.74 12.25
CA THR A 281 17.15 41.91 10.79
C THR A 281 16.87 40.61 10.04
N VAL A 282 16.68 39.50 10.76
CA VAL A 282 16.28 38.21 10.22
C VAL A 282 14.87 37.83 10.68
N TYR A 283 14.12 37.15 9.82
CA TYR A 283 12.73 36.80 10.07
C TYR A 283 12.57 35.29 10.15
N ASN A 284 11.90 34.82 11.20
CA ASN A 284 11.57 33.39 11.34
C ASN A 284 10.67 32.92 10.19
N MET A 285 9.69 33.74 9.82
CA MET A 285 8.75 33.45 8.73
C MET A 285 9.32 33.65 7.31
N CYS A 286 10.47 34.34 7.12
CA CYS A 286 11.12 34.42 5.79
C CYS A 286 12.01 33.20 5.56
N CYS A 287 13.18 33.24 6.20
CA CYS A 287 14.29 32.33 5.92
C CYS A 287 14.66 31.49 7.14
N ASN A 288 13.74 31.39 8.11
CA ASN A 288 13.95 30.73 9.38
C ASN A 288 15.23 31.23 10.08
N LEU A 289 15.35 32.56 10.18
CA LEU A 289 16.53 33.24 10.78
C LEU A 289 17.83 33.00 10.00
N GLY A 290 17.77 32.96 8.66
CA GLY A 290 18.94 32.78 7.78
C GLY A 290 19.34 31.33 7.54
N LYS A 291 18.58 30.36 8.05
CA LYS A 291 18.85 28.92 7.86
C LYS A 291 18.44 28.40 6.48
N VAL A 292 17.56 29.11 5.78
CA VAL A 292 17.11 28.77 4.44
C VAL A 292 17.71 29.77 3.47
N SER A 293 18.60 29.30 2.60
CA SER A 293 19.04 30.06 1.43
C SER A 293 18.01 29.84 0.32
N VAL A 294 17.38 30.92 -0.12
CA VAL A 294 16.48 30.93 -1.28
C VAL A 294 17.22 31.63 -2.40
N ASN A 295 17.39 30.98 -3.54
CA ASN A 295 17.94 31.64 -4.71
C ASN A 295 17.01 32.78 -5.12
N VAL A 296 17.55 33.99 -5.18
CA VAL A 296 16.80 35.14 -5.68
C VAL A 296 16.44 34.84 -7.13
N PHE A 297 15.15 34.92 -7.44
CA PHE A 297 14.66 34.68 -8.79
C PHE A 297 15.16 35.82 -9.69
N GLU A 298 16.25 35.58 -10.42
CA GLU A 298 16.94 36.64 -11.18
C GLU A 298 16.07 37.20 -12.31
N ASN A 299 15.38 36.32 -13.06
CA ASN A 299 14.54 36.74 -14.19
C ASN A 299 13.48 35.69 -14.54
N PHE A 300 12.35 36.17 -15.07
CA PHE A 300 11.33 35.29 -15.64
C PHE A 300 11.83 34.64 -16.95
N PRO A 301 11.42 33.40 -17.26
CA PRO A 301 11.63 32.80 -18.58
C PRO A 301 11.23 33.76 -19.70
N GLY A 302 12.05 33.88 -20.74
CA GLY A 302 11.86 34.87 -21.82
C GLY A 302 10.48 34.79 -22.48
N LEU A 303 9.94 33.58 -22.60
CA LEU A 303 8.59 33.34 -23.08
C LEU A 303 7.52 34.05 -22.22
N LEU A 304 7.58 33.89 -20.89
CA LEU A 304 6.64 34.56 -20.00
C LEU A 304 6.82 36.08 -20.06
N GLN A 305 8.05 36.59 -20.18
CA GLN A 305 8.25 38.03 -20.37
C GLN A 305 7.58 38.54 -21.65
N GLN A 306 7.74 37.85 -22.78
CA GLN A 306 7.09 38.22 -24.04
C GLN A 306 5.56 38.20 -23.90
N LEU A 307 5.01 37.18 -23.25
CA LEU A 307 3.58 37.03 -23.02
C LEU A 307 2.99 38.10 -22.07
N TYR A 308 3.75 38.62 -21.11
CA TYR A 308 3.28 39.60 -20.13
C TYR A 308 3.65 41.06 -20.44
N THR A 309 4.52 41.33 -21.42
CA THR A 309 5.01 42.70 -21.74
C THR A 309 4.08 43.53 -22.62
N ARG A 310 2.95 42.98 -23.10
CA ARG A 310 1.96 43.66 -23.95
C ARG A 310 2.57 44.27 -25.23
N THR A 311 3.62 43.65 -25.77
CA THR A 311 4.34 44.13 -26.96
C THR A 311 3.85 43.47 -28.25
N GLY A 312 3.43 42.20 -28.20
CA GLY A 312 2.92 41.44 -29.35
C GLY A 312 1.41 41.17 -29.31
N SER A 313 0.83 40.79 -30.45
CA SER A 313 -0.59 40.39 -30.56
C SER A 313 -0.94 39.25 -29.60
N GLU A 314 -0.07 38.25 -29.47
CA GLU A 314 -0.22 37.12 -28.54
C GLU A 314 -0.30 37.60 -27.09
N SER A 315 0.59 38.50 -26.67
CA SER A 315 0.60 39.06 -25.32
C SER A 315 -0.68 39.85 -25.01
N ILE A 316 -1.20 40.60 -25.99
CA ILE A 316 -2.45 41.36 -25.84
C ILE A 316 -3.63 40.39 -25.70
N GLN A 317 -3.68 39.34 -26.52
CA GLN A 317 -4.75 38.35 -26.48
C GLN A 317 -4.71 37.50 -25.21
N LEU A 318 -3.52 37.07 -24.79
CA LEU A 318 -3.30 36.39 -23.51
C LEU A 318 -3.81 37.25 -22.36
N LEU A 319 -3.36 38.51 -22.26
CA LEU A 319 -3.74 39.40 -21.17
C LEU A 319 -5.25 39.71 -21.18
N LYS A 320 -5.87 39.79 -22.36
CA LYS A 320 -7.33 39.97 -22.50
C LYS A 320 -8.11 38.78 -21.93
N HIS A 321 -7.64 37.55 -22.13
CA HIS A 321 -8.30 36.32 -21.69
C HIS A 321 -7.56 35.59 -20.55
N ILE A 322 -6.72 36.29 -19.78
CA ILE A 322 -5.80 35.70 -18.80
C ILE A 322 -6.51 34.83 -17.74
N ARG A 323 -7.75 35.19 -17.38
CA ARG A 323 -8.56 34.40 -16.45
C ARG A 323 -8.88 33.02 -17.00
N ASN A 324 -9.17 32.92 -18.30
CA ASN A 324 -9.52 31.67 -18.95
C ASN A 324 -8.30 30.75 -19.05
N TYR A 325 -7.14 31.31 -19.43
CA TYR A 325 -5.87 30.58 -19.41
C TYR A 325 -5.49 30.10 -18.01
N ASN A 326 -5.50 30.99 -17.02
CA ASN A 326 -5.20 30.62 -15.64
C ASN A 326 -6.15 29.55 -15.12
N ASN A 327 -7.46 29.70 -15.33
CA ASN A 327 -8.46 28.70 -14.94
C ASN A 327 -8.24 27.35 -15.64
N SER A 328 -7.85 27.36 -16.92
CA SER A 328 -7.57 26.15 -17.68
C SER A 328 -6.35 25.38 -17.16
N LEU A 329 -5.37 26.10 -16.62
CA LEU A 329 -4.13 25.55 -16.04
C LEU A 329 -4.24 25.27 -14.54
N THR A 330 -5.40 25.53 -13.91
CA THR A 330 -5.58 25.24 -12.47
C THR A 330 -5.58 23.73 -12.17
N MET A 331 -4.88 23.34 -11.12
CA MET A 331 -4.85 21.95 -10.65
C MET A 331 -6.14 21.52 -9.94
N ALA A 332 -6.87 22.46 -9.34
CA ALA A 332 -8.10 22.19 -8.63
C ALA A 332 -9.13 23.27 -8.90
N SER A 333 -10.38 22.85 -9.10
CA SER A 333 -11.51 23.78 -9.16
C SER A 333 -12.00 24.09 -7.76
N THR A 334 -12.42 25.34 -7.56
CA THR A 334 -13.14 25.75 -6.37
C THR A 334 -14.63 25.67 -6.67
N THR A 335 -15.35 24.82 -5.95
CA THR A 335 -16.80 24.70 -6.10
C THR A 335 -17.50 25.18 -4.84
N ALA A 336 -18.55 25.96 -5.04
CA ALA A 336 -19.42 26.47 -3.99
C ALA A 336 -20.86 26.45 -4.48
N GLN A 337 -21.82 26.29 -3.56
CA GLN A 337 -23.21 26.57 -3.86
C GLN A 337 -23.36 28.10 -3.95
N LEU A 338 -23.45 28.60 -5.17
CA LEU A 338 -23.57 30.03 -5.44
C LEU A 338 -25.01 30.47 -5.28
N ASP A 339 -25.23 31.46 -4.41
CA ASP A 339 -26.47 32.22 -4.32
C ASP A 339 -26.23 33.60 -4.93
N SER A 340 -26.92 33.89 -6.04
CA SER A 340 -26.89 35.22 -6.66
C SER A 340 -27.87 36.13 -5.92
N THR A 341 -27.35 37.22 -5.37
CA THR A 341 -28.21 38.23 -4.73
C THR A 341 -29.15 38.85 -5.76
N ARG A 342 -30.45 38.76 -5.53
CA ARG A 342 -31.45 39.50 -6.32
C ARG A 342 -31.43 40.97 -5.88
N GLY A 343 -31.01 41.88 -6.77
CA GLY A 343 -31.00 43.34 -6.50
C GLY A 343 -30.04 44.12 -7.40
N GLY A 344 -30.15 45.46 -7.40
CA GLY A 344 -29.33 46.37 -8.21
C GLY A 344 -28.02 46.85 -7.56
N GLY A 345 -27.47 46.10 -6.61
CA GLY A 345 -26.21 46.44 -5.94
C GLY A 345 -24.97 46.01 -6.74
N PRO A 346 -23.76 46.35 -6.26
CA PRO A 346 -22.50 45.86 -6.83
C PRO A 346 -22.47 44.33 -6.92
N TYR A 347 -21.81 43.78 -7.93
CA TYR A 347 -21.74 42.32 -8.14
C TYR A 347 -21.19 41.62 -6.89
N CYS A 348 -22.03 40.80 -6.25
CA CYS A 348 -21.69 39.98 -5.11
C CYS A 348 -22.10 38.54 -5.40
N PHE A 349 -21.20 37.57 -5.19
CA PHE A 349 -21.55 36.16 -5.13
C PHE A 349 -21.59 35.74 -3.65
N ARG A 350 -22.69 35.13 -3.21
CA ARG A 350 -22.81 34.60 -1.85
C ARG A 350 -22.53 33.11 -1.85
N VAL A 351 -21.67 32.69 -0.95
CA VAL A 351 -21.39 31.28 -0.69
C VAL A 351 -21.91 30.94 0.69
N HIS A 352 -22.70 29.88 0.78
CA HIS A 352 -23.17 29.33 2.05
C HIS A 352 -22.58 27.93 2.27
N GLY A 353 -22.11 27.65 3.48
CA GLY A 353 -21.49 26.37 3.83
C GLY A 353 -19.97 26.32 3.58
N GLN A 354 -19.45 25.12 3.38
CA GLN A 354 -18.01 24.87 3.25
C GLN A 354 -17.56 25.02 1.78
N ILE A 355 -16.44 25.72 1.57
CA ILE A 355 -15.76 25.77 0.27
C ILE A 355 -14.92 24.51 0.13
N HIS A 356 -15.10 23.80 -0.97
CA HIS A 356 -14.31 22.61 -1.29
C HIS A 356 -13.44 22.87 -2.53
N HIS A 357 -12.15 22.55 -2.40
CA HIS A 357 -11.27 22.37 -3.55
C HIS A 357 -11.48 20.94 -4.07
N ARG A 358 -12.02 20.82 -5.29
CA ARG A 358 -12.26 19.53 -5.92
C ARG A 358 -11.13 19.25 -6.90
N PHE A 359 -10.28 18.29 -6.52
CA PHE A 359 -9.46 17.56 -7.46
C PHE A 359 -10.26 16.29 -7.81
N GLY A 360 -10.61 16.12 -9.09
CA GLY A 360 -11.32 14.93 -9.55
C GLY A 360 -10.51 13.65 -9.34
N ALA A 361 -10.98 12.52 -9.87
CA ALA A 361 -10.12 11.35 -10.01
C ALA A 361 -8.84 11.73 -10.80
N LEU A 362 -7.71 11.04 -10.61
CA LEU A 362 -6.50 11.37 -11.37
C LEU A 362 -6.66 11.12 -12.88
N ARG A 363 -7.60 10.27 -13.28
CA ARG A 363 -7.98 10.06 -14.67
C ARG A 363 -9.46 10.41 -14.85
N PRO A 364 -9.86 10.97 -16.01
CA PRO A 364 -11.26 11.16 -16.33
C PRO A 364 -12.01 9.82 -16.33
N LEU A 365 -13.26 9.83 -15.88
CA LEU A 365 -14.17 8.69 -16.03
C LEU A 365 -14.53 8.53 -17.52
N ALA A 366 -14.84 7.31 -17.96
CA ALA A 366 -15.21 7.05 -19.35
C ALA A 366 -16.35 7.98 -19.81
N GLY A 367 -16.15 8.63 -20.96
CA GLY A 367 -17.09 9.59 -21.55
C GLY A 367 -17.05 11.01 -20.97
N ASN A 368 -16.22 11.29 -19.96
CA ASN A 368 -16.06 12.65 -19.42
C ASN A 368 -14.74 13.28 -19.91
N PRO A 369 -14.74 14.58 -20.27
CA PRO A 369 -13.50 15.27 -20.61
C PRO A 369 -12.61 15.42 -19.36
N PRO A 370 -11.28 15.36 -19.51
CA PRO A 370 -10.33 15.63 -18.43
C PRO A 370 -10.50 17.05 -17.86
N GLN A 371 -10.38 17.21 -16.54
CA GLN A 371 -10.54 18.46 -15.80
C GLN A 371 -9.40 18.71 -14.80
N CYS A 372 -9.07 19.99 -14.62
CA CYS A 372 -8.06 20.48 -13.66
C CYS A 372 -6.73 19.70 -13.79
N ALA A 373 -6.22 19.13 -12.69
CA ALA A 373 -4.98 18.33 -12.69
C ALA A 373 -4.97 17.13 -13.66
N GLN A 374 -6.12 16.62 -14.12
CA GLN A 374 -6.15 15.50 -15.08
C GLN A 374 -5.50 15.88 -16.43
N VAL A 375 -5.59 17.16 -16.80
CA VAL A 375 -5.00 17.70 -18.05
C VAL A 375 -3.47 17.71 -17.98
N LEU A 376 -2.87 17.82 -16.78
CA LEU A 376 -1.42 17.83 -16.60
C LEU A 376 -0.78 16.44 -16.71
N ILE A 377 -1.59 15.38 -16.77
CA ILE A 377 -1.11 13.98 -16.90
C ILE A 377 -1.09 13.54 -18.36
N MET A 378 -1.74 14.29 -19.25
CA MET A 378 -1.77 14.03 -20.69
C MET A 378 -0.47 14.48 -21.36
N HIS A 379 -0.23 13.99 -22.58
CA HIS A 379 0.83 14.55 -23.41
C HIS A 379 0.55 16.03 -23.72
N THR A 380 1.60 16.84 -23.78
CA THR A 380 1.51 18.30 -23.90
C THR A 380 0.62 18.77 -25.04
N GLU A 381 0.78 18.19 -26.23
CA GLU A 381 -0.01 18.55 -27.41
C GLU A 381 -1.49 18.16 -27.26
N GLU A 382 -1.76 16.97 -26.71
CA GLU A 382 -3.13 16.50 -26.45
C GLU A 382 -3.83 17.37 -25.42
N ALA A 383 -3.11 17.74 -24.36
CA ALA A 383 -3.62 18.60 -23.30
C ALA A 383 -3.95 20.01 -23.82
N ALA A 384 -3.06 20.59 -24.63
CA ALA A 384 -3.28 21.88 -25.26
C ALA A 384 -4.51 21.85 -26.18
N ALA A 385 -4.65 20.82 -27.01
CA ALA A 385 -5.80 20.65 -27.90
C ALA A 385 -7.12 20.51 -27.14
N GLU A 386 -7.11 19.74 -26.05
CA GLU A 386 -8.24 19.53 -25.16
C GLU A 386 -8.66 20.83 -24.46
N LEU A 387 -7.71 21.60 -23.90
CA LEU A 387 -7.98 22.89 -23.28
C LEU A 387 -8.53 23.90 -24.29
N ALA A 388 -7.92 23.98 -25.47
CA ALA A 388 -8.34 24.87 -26.54
C ALA A 388 -9.70 24.49 -27.14
N GLY A 389 -10.13 23.23 -27.01
CA GLY A 389 -11.42 22.72 -27.50
C GLY A 389 -12.61 23.04 -26.60
N ARG A 390 -12.41 23.55 -25.38
CA ARG A 390 -13.51 23.85 -24.45
C ARG A 390 -14.28 25.10 -24.87
N ASP A 391 -15.60 25.06 -24.74
CA ASP A 391 -16.47 26.20 -25.06
C ASP A 391 -16.09 27.50 -24.33
N VAL A 392 -15.65 27.38 -23.07
CA VAL A 392 -15.18 28.53 -22.26
C VAL A 392 -13.93 29.20 -22.83
N ASN A 393 -13.18 28.51 -23.69
CA ASN A 393 -11.94 28.98 -24.28
C ASN A 393 -12.10 29.33 -25.77
N ARG A 394 -13.33 29.44 -26.29
CA ARG A 394 -13.59 29.73 -27.70
C ARG A 394 -12.99 31.06 -28.20
N GLU A 395 -12.82 32.03 -27.29
CA GLU A 395 -12.18 33.32 -27.59
C GLU A 395 -10.66 33.33 -27.32
N CYS A 396 -10.13 32.25 -26.74
CA CYS A 396 -8.70 32.10 -26.49
C CYS A 396 -7.99 31.65 -27.76
N ASP A 397 -6.73 32.03 -27.91
CA ASP A 397 -5.87 31.55 -28.98
C ASP A 397 -5.43 30.11 -28.69
N ARG A 398 -5.52 29.26 -29.70
CA ARG A 398 -5.18 27.83 -29.59
C ARG A 398 -3.66 27.62 -29.48
N ALA A 399 -2.86 28.42 -30.19
CA ALA A 399 -1.41 28.28 -30.17
C ALA A 399 -0.84 28.62 -28.79
N THR A 400 -1.43 29.62 -28.12
CA THR A 400 -1.07 30.00 -26.75
C THR A 400 -1.22 28.83 -25.76
N PHE A 401 -2.19 27.92 -25.92
CA PHE A 401 -2.30 26.74 -25.05
C PHE A 401 -1.15 25.74 -25.24
N ALA A 402 -0.64 25.60 -26.46
CA ALA A 402 0.49 24.71 -26.74
C ALA A 402 1.82 25.23 -26.17
N VAL A 403 1.89 26.54 -25.94
CA VAL A 403 3.07 27.22 -25.40
C VAL A 403 3.04 27.24 -23.86
N LEU A 404 1.85 27.16 -23.25
CA LEU A 404 1.66 27.24 -21.80
C LEU A 404 1.60 25.87 -21.09
N HIS A 405 1.41 24.78 -21.83
CA HIS A 405 1.44 23.40 -21.33
C HIS A 405 2.77 22.76 -21.73
#